data_AF-A0A8J8JNX2-F1
#
_entry.id   AF-A0A8J8JNX2-F1
#
_cell.length_a   1.000
_cell.length_b   1.000
_cell.length_c   1.000
_cell.angle_alpha   90.00
_cell.angle_beta   90.00
_cell.angle_gamma   90.00
#
_symmetry.space_group_name_H-M   'P 1'
#
loop_
_entity.id
_entity.type
_entity.pdbx_description
1 polymer ?
#
loop_
_entity_poly.entity_id
_entity_poly.type
_entity_poly.pdbx_seq_one_letter_code
_entity_poly.pdbx_strand_id
1 'polypeptide(L)'
;MIPRNIIREHVIKALEAIDARALPPSRKSTKFVLVFNGRQYPPKYVLSFANRFANGEELNPSAFSGGQETNNFLRRLGFDIEEKTLAETRTSGKSKSSPNKVTKTQKDYNERCPECKDTVETMLKKSYGTVESNYKFTIGTNPEDFRDTPYYDDLKRIFKNLQDYRGYKDFVYKDTLPNCDYFVQNPGFVVEFDESQHFTIPRKISLQNYPRNLKVGFLLSEWGALCDKINAKDNDPPYRDEQRAWYDTLRDFLPELTGNLEPTEPTVRLYSEEMQWCSLNPNNPDDVEKFKNIIESRRKDLNGWVATVVLQSDSDEDYSNDGRMDALPPIVDRIAKETSGNGVILFPGGWFRTDKENPSTLYDWVEKTIKNILSKPKKRNIVVCVGIDGSVDVEGYSHDQIGISISKEGIEAIGRKFHPAPQESGHVKLAKDKDYLAKEDGKSRIFELNGVKYFMCVCYDTYGIRHKDFTNPDVDVVLNLVHCFYPRGEGPSGESYFARHGFAGASKQWKCPVFGTAVFFNRSIPERWPTGVYWNQGDKSTQKWRYADNTIKSEAEFKMNVREGAVLVKIYDLRKE
;
A
#
# COMPACT_ATOMS: atom_id res chain seq x y z
N MET A 1 22.50 -26.88 -28.17
CA MET A 1 21.86 -26.23 -29.32
C MET A 1 20.58 -25.56 -28.82
N ILE A 2 20.21 -24.40 -29.36
CA ILE A 2 18.97 -23.70 -28.97
C ILE A 2 17.73 -24.49 -29.46
N PRO A 3 16.77 -24.82 -28.58
CA PRO A 3 15.54 -25.52 -28.97
C PRO A 3 14.68 -24.70 -29.94
N ARG A 4 14.21 -25.33 -31.02
CA ARG A 4 13.45 -24.65 -32.09
C ARG A 4 12.00 -24.31 -31.73
N ASN A 5 11.48 -24.87 -30.63
CA ASN A 5 10.13 -24.59 -30.13
C ASN A 5 10.05 -23.33 -29.26
N ILE A 6 11.16 -22.62 -29.06
CA ILE A 6 11.15 -21.30 -28.44
C ILE A 6 10.62 -20.29 -29.48
N ILE A 7 9.41 -19.79 -29.24
CA ILE A 7 8.74 -18.77 -30.05
C ILE A 7 8.85 -17.38 -29.40
N ARG A 8 8.44 -16.36 -30.13
CA ARG A 8 8.53 -14.94 -29.72
C ARG A 8 7.87 -14.68 -28.37
N GLU A 9 6.72 -15.30 -28.11
CA GLU A 9 5.93 -15.15 -26.89
C GLU A 9 6.68 -15.67 -25.65
N HIS A 10 7.47 -16.74 -25.80
CA HIS A 10 8.32 -17.25 -24.71
C HIS A 10 9.44 -16.26 -24.36
N VAL A 11 9.97 -15.57 -25.36
CA VAL A 11 10.98 -14.53 -25.17
C VAL A 11 10.38 -13.29 -24.51
N ILE A 12 9.16 -12.86 -24.88
CA ILE A 12 8.45 -11.76 -24.19
C ILE A 12 8.23 -12.12 -22.72
N LYS A 13 7.67 -13.31 -22.43
CA LYS A 13 7.47 -13.80 -21.05
C LYS A 13 8.78 -13.86 -20.26
N ALA A 14 9.89 -14.18 -20.92
CA ALA A 14 11.21 -14.16 -20.31
C ALA A 14 11.68 -12.75 -19.96
N LEU A 15 11.47 -11.77 -20.84
CA LEU A 15 11.82 -10.37 -20.58
C LEU A 15 11.02 -9.81 -19.40
N GLU A 16 9.70 -10.05 -19.37
CA GLU A 16 8.82 -9.68 -18.25
C GLU A 16 9.26 -10.32 -16.92
N ALA A 17 9.68 -11.59 -16.96
CA ALA A 17 10.14 -12.30 -15.78
C ALA A 17 11.55 -11.87 -15.32
N ILE A 18 12.41 -11.44 -16.23
CA ILE A 18 13.73 -10.88 -15.92
C ILE A 18 13.58 -9.51 -15.25
N ASP A 19 12.65 -8.67 -15.72
CA ASP A 19 12.33 -7.38 -15.08
C ASP A 19 11.87 -7.52 -13.62
N ALA A 20 11.35 -8.69 -13.24
CA ALA A 20 10.94 -8.99 -11.87
C ALA A 20 12.08 -9.52 -10.96
N ARG A 21 13.34 -9.57 -11.43
CA ARG A 21 14.50 -10.10 -10.70
C ARG A 21 15.74 -9.21 -10.86
N ALA A 22 16.57 -9.08 -9.82
CA ALA A 22 17.90 -8.49 -9.95
C ALA A 22 18.84 -9.43 -10.75
N LEU A 23 19.51 -8.89 -11.78
CA LEU A 23 20.44 -9.65 -12.63
C LEU A 23 21.71 -10.06 -11.84
N PRO A 24 22.05 -11.37 -11.77
CA PRO A 24 23.31 -11.81 -11.17
C PRO A 24 24.52 -11.22 -11.94
N PRO A 25 25.60 -10.78 -11.26
CA PRO A 25 26.78 -10.19 -11.92
C PRO A 25 27.38 -11.08 -13.02
N SER A 26 27.34 -12.40 -12.84
CA SER A 26 27.85 -13.42 -13.79
C SER A 26 27.01 -13.56 -15.07
N ARG A 27 25.83 -12.95 -15.13
CA ARG A 27 24.89 -13.02 -16.27
C ARG A 27 24.80 -11.69 -17.04
N LYS A 28 25.61 -10.68 -16.70
CA LYS A 28 25.70 -9.41 -17.44
C LYS A 28 26.31 -9.64 -18.82
N SER A 29 25.80 -8.95 -19.84
CA SER A 29 26.36 -9.03 -21.19
C SER A 29 27.60 -8.17 -21.34
N THR A 30 28.62 -8.76 -21.97
CA THR A 30 29.92 -8.15 -22.24
C THR A 30 30.02 -7.47 -23.60
N LYS A 31 29.16 -7.81 -24.58
CA LYS A 31 29.27 -7.30 -25.96
C LYS A 31 27.94 -6.90 -26.62
N PHE A 32 26.86 -7.65 -26.41
CA PHE A 32 25.58 -7.40 -27.08
C PHE A 32 24.42 -7.26 -26.10
N VAL A 33 23.48 -6.38 -26.36
CA VAL A 33 22.26 -6.23 -25.56
C VAL A 33 21.04 -6.42 -26.45
N LEU A 34 20.02 -7.07 -25.90
CA LEU A 34 18.69 -7.09 -26.50
C LEU A 34 17.96 -5.85 -26.00
N VAL A 35 17.43 -5.05 -26.91
CA VAL A 35 16.64 -3.86 -26.58
C VAL A 35 15.15 -4.17 -26.74
N PHE A 36 14.37 -3.94 -25.69
CA PHE A 36 12.93 -4.15 -25.71
C PHE A 36 12.24 -3.17 -24.76
N ASN A 37 11.27 -2.40 -25.26
CA ASN A 37 10.55 -1.34 -24.53
C ASN A 37 11.49 -0.34 -23.81
N GLY A 38 12.57 0.08 -24.48
CA GLY A 38 13.54 1.05 -23.95
C GLY A 38 14.50 0.49 -22.89
N ARG A 39 14.46 -0.82 -22.60
CA ARG A 39 15.36 -1.50 -21.65
C ARG A 39 16.32 -2.43 -22.36
N GLN A 40 17.50 -2.64 -21.75
CA GLN A 40 18.58 -3.49 -22.28
C GLN A 40 18.73 -4.77 -21.47
N TYR A 41 18.78 -5.92 -22.15
CA TYR A 41 18.86 -7.24 -21.53
C TYR A 41 20.03 -8.06 -22.07
N PRO A 42 20.67 -8.94 -21.26
CA PRO A 42 21.68 -9.86 -21.76
C PRO A 42 21.05 -10.94 -22.67
N PRO A 43 21.34 -11.00 -23.98
CA PRO A 43 20.64 -11.88 -24.92
C PRO A 43 20.72 -13.36 -24.53
N LYS A 44 21.88 -13.81 -24.06
CA LYS A 44 22.11 -15.20 -23.63
C LYS A 44 21.27 -15.55 -22.40
N TYR A 45 21.06 -14.59 -21.51
CA TYR A 45 20.24 -14.80 -20.32
C TYR A 45 18.76 -14.85 -20.67
N VAL A 46 18.29 -13.93 -21.52
CA VAL A 46 16.92 -13.91 -22.04
C VAL A 46 16.57 -15.25 -22.68
N LEU A 47 17.45 -15.77 -23.53
CA LEU A 47 17.20 -17.03 -24.23
C LEU A 47 17.22 -18.26 -23.30
N SER A 48 18.12 -18.26 -22.31
CA SER A 48 18.16 -19.28 -21.26
C SER A 48 16.83 -19.35 -20.50
N PHE A 49 16.26 -18.19 -20.20
CA PHE A 49 15.01 -18.07 -19.46
C PHE A 49 13.77 -18.33 -20.32
N ALA A 50 13.78 -17.96 -21.60
CA ALA A 50 12.71 -18.26 -22.55
C ALA A 50 12.43 -19.77 -22.69
N ASN A 51 13.48 -20.59 -22.58
CA ASN A 51 13.33 -22.04 -22.58
C ASN A 51 12.45 -22.56 -21.45
N ARG A 52 12.40 -21.86 -20.30
CA ARG A 52 11.55 -22.26 -19.18
C ARG A 52 10.07 -22.20 -19.53
N PHE A 53 9.68 -21.23 -20.36
CA PHE A 53 8.31 -21.11 -20.84
C PHE A 53 7.97 -22.10 -21.95
N ALA A 54 8.98 -22.49 -22.75
CA ALA A 54 8.80 -23.47 -23.81
C ALA A 54 8.79 -24.92 -23.30
N ASN A 55 9.64 -25.23 -22.32
CA ASN A 55 10.03 -26.61 -21.96
C ASN A 55 9.99 -26.88 -20.44
N GLY A 56 9.56 -25.92 -19.62
CA GLY A 56 9.44 -26.07 -18.16
C GLY A 56 10.74 -25.84 -17.37
N GLU A 57 11.90 -25.75 -18.03
CA GLU A 57 13.21 -25.56 -17.40
C GLU A 57 14.08 -24.49 -18.09
N GLU A 58 14.99 -23.84 -17.34
CA GLU A 58 15.95 -22.90 -17.93
C GLU A 58 16.99 -23.65 -18.78
N LEU A 59 17.28 -23.14 -19.98
CA LEU A 59 18.29 -23.77 -20.84
C LEU A 59 19.67 -23.55 -20.22
N ASN A 60 20.40 -24.63 -19.99
CA ASN A 60 21.75 -24.58 -19.45
C ASN A 60 22.63 -23.65 -20.33
N PRO A 61 23.26 -22.59 -19.77
CA PRO A 61 24.07 -21.64 -20.54
C PRO A 61 25.28 -22.27 -21.23
N SER A 62 25.74 -23.44 -20.77
CA SER A 62 26.82 -24.19 -21.41
C SER A 62 26.34 -24.98 -22.64
N ALA A 63 25.03 -25.16 -22.82
CA ALA A 63 24.46 -25.91 -23.93
C ALA A 63 24.36 -25.11 -25.24
N PHE A 64 24.63 -23.81 -25.23
CA PHE A 64 24.62 -22.95 -26.41
C PHE A 64 25.61 -21.78 -26.26
N SER A 65 26.09 -21.27 -27.38
CA SER A 65 27.04 -20.17 -27.41
C SER A 65 26.33 -18.81 -27.33
N GLY A 66 26.98 -17.86 -26.63
CA GLY A 66 26.57 -16.47 -26.66
C GLY A 66 27.06 -15.78 -27.94
N GLY A 67 26.63 -14.55 -28.19
CA GLY A 67 27.01 -13.82 -29.40
C GLY A 67 26.19 -14.28 -30.61
N GLN A 68 26.84 -14.65 -31.71
CA GLN A 68 26.17 -14.80 -33.01
C GLN A 68 25.02 -15.84 -33.01
N GLU A 69 25.19 -17.01 -32.37
CA GLU A 69 24.15 -18.05 -32.30
C GLU A 69 22.88 -17.53 -31.60
N THR A 70 23.05 -16.95 -30.41
CA THR A 70 21.95 -16.38 -29.61
C THR A 70 21.32 -15.17 -30.30
N ASN A 71 22.14 -14.26 -30.82
CA ASN A 71 21.68 -13.00 -31.41
C ASN A 71 20.88 -13.25 -32.70
N ASN A 72 21.35 -14.16 -33.55
CA ASN A 72 20.65 -14.52 -34.78
C ASN A 72 19.31 -15.19 -34.49
N PHE A 73 19.26 -16.05 -33.47
CA PHE A 73 18.02 -16.68 -33.04
C PHE A 73 16.99 -15.65 -32.58
N LEU A 74 17.39 -14.70 -31.73
CA LEU A 74 16.50 -13.66 -31.22
C LEU A 74 16.08 -12.66 -32.30
N ARG A 75 16.97 -12.30 -33.23
CA ARG A 75 16.62 -11.46 -34.39
C ARG A 75 15.59 -12.12 -35.29
N ARG A 76 15.67 -13.43 -35.53
CA ARG A 76 14.65 -14.18 -36.30
C ARG A 76 13.27 -14.17 -35.63
N LEU A 77 13.22 -14.00 -34.31
CA LEU A 77 11.98 -13.85 -33.55
C LEU A 77 11.51 -12.37 -33.46
N GLY A 78 12.18 -11.44 -34.15
CA GLY A 78 11.80 -10.03 -34.24
C GLY A 78 12.27 -9.16 -33.07
N PHE A 79 13.41 -9.48 -32.44
CA PHE A 79 14.01 -8.67 -31.38
C PHE A 79 15.26 -7.92 -31.85
N ASP A 80 15.39 -6.68 -31.38
CA ASP A 80 16.54 -5.83 -31.68
C ASP A 80 17.72 -6.16 -30.79
N ILE A 81 18.88 -6.40 -31.42
CA ILE A 81 20.15 -6.71 -30.74
C ILE A 81 21.20 -5.69 -31.15
N GLU A 82 21.68 -4.92 -30.18
CA GLU A 82 22.69 -3.87 -30.34
C GLU A 82 24.05 -4.32 -29.77
N GLU A 83 25.13 -3.79 -30.33
CA GLU A 83 26.49 -3.98 -29.84
C GLU A 83 26.89 -2.82 -28.92
N LYS A 84 27.50 -3.13 -27.76
CA LYS A 84 27.98 -2.11 -26.83
C LYS A 84 29.19 -1.39 -27.42
N THR A 85 29.13 -0.07 -27.55
CA THR A 85 30.26 0.73 -28.02
C THR A 85 31.34 0.85 -26.94
N LEU A 86 32.61 0.92 -27.37
CA LEU A 86 33.83 0.83 -26.55
C LEU A 86 33.98 1.92 -25.46
N ALA A 87 33.05 2.87 -25.34
CA ALA A 87 33.03 3.89 -24.29
C ALA A 87 32.61 3.36 -22.91
N GLU A 88 31.94 2.20 -22.83
CA GLU A 88 31.42 1.64 -21.58
C GLU A 88 32.26 0.50 -20.97
N THR A 89 33.43 0.17 -21.56
CA THR A 89 34.16 -1.06 -21.23
C THR A 89 35.44 -0.88 -20.41
N ARG A 90 35.76 0.32 -19.90
CA ARG A 90 36.99 0.54 -19.11
C ARG A 90 36.76 1.37 -17.86
N THR A 91 36.42 0.70 -16.76
CA THR A 91 36.83 1.12 -15.40
C THR A 91 36.82 -0.08 -14.45
N SER A 92 37.79 -0.97 -14.65
CA SER A 92 38.23 -1.94 -13.64
C SER A 92 39.76 -2.07 -13.68
N GLY A 93 40.45 -1.50 -12.68
CA GLY A 93 41.77 -1.97 -12.22
C GLY A 93 43.05 -1.22 -12.63
N LYS A 94 43.63 -0.52 -11.63
CA LYS A 94 45.07 -0.32 -11.26
C LYS A 94 45.93 0.83 -11.88
N SER A 95 46.06 1.88 -11.05
CA SER A 95 47.25 2.61 -10.51
C SER A 95 48.37 3.20 -11.38
N LYS A 96 48.61 4.52 -11.25
CA LYS A 96 49.91 5.15 -10.94
C LYS A 96 49.75 6.44 -10.09
N SER A 97 50.67 6.62 -9.14
CA SER A 97 50.93 7.70 -8.15
C SER A 97 51.07 9.12 -8.76
N SER A 98 50.76 10.28 -8.16
CA SER A 98 50.98 10.91 -6.82
C SER A 98 50.15 12.23 -6.74
N PRO A 99 50.22 13.08 -5.68
CA PRO A 99 50.10 12.88 -4.23
C PRO A 99 48.90 13.65 -3.59
N ASN A 100 48.43 13.14 -2.45
CA ASN A 100 47.70 13.82 -1.36
C ASN A 100 46.58 14.83 -1.69
N LYS A 101 45.33 14.36 -1.57
CA LYS A 101 44.32 15.00 -0.70
C LYS A 101 43.37 13.94 -0.17
N VAL A 102 43.43 13.74 1.15
CA VAL A 102 42.65 12.76 1.90
C VAL A 102 41.18 13.18 1.91
N THR A 103 40.28 12.37 1.36
CA THR A 103 38.84 12.40 1.71
C THR A 103 38.23 11.00 1.64
N LYS A 104 38.05 10.44 2.85
CA LYS A 104 37.09 9.44 3.36
C LYS A 104 36.52 8.38 2.40
N THR A 105 36.90 7.13 2.67
CA THR A 105 36.35 5.87 2.16
C THR A 105 34.87 5.67 2.50
N GLN A 106 34.12 5.09 1.55
CA GLN A 106 32.77 4.53 1.72
C GLN A 106 32.75 3.59 2.95
N LYS A 107 31.91 3.90 3.94
CA LYS A 107 31.62 3.03 5.09
C LYS A 107 30.62 1.94 4.68
N ASP A 108 30.84 0.72 5.14
CA ASP A 108 29.83 -0.33 5.18
C ASP A 108 28.59 0.19 5.93
N TYR A 109 27.45 0.20 5.25
CA TYR A 109 26.16 0.56 5.86
C TYR A 109 25.72 -0.56 6.79
N ASN A 110 25.50 -0.25 8.06
CA ASN A 110 24.87 -1.14 9.03
C ASN A 110 23.82 -0.38 9.85
N GLU A 111 22.97 -1.12 10.56
CA GLU A 111 21.88 -0.57 11.40
C GLU A 111 22.34 0.48 12.44
N ARG A 112 23.63 0.46 12.82
CA ARG A 112 24.23 1.41 13.77
C ARG A 112 24.88 2.62 13.09
N CYS A 113 24.48 2.93 11.86
CA CYS A 113 24.98 4.08 11.11
C CYS A 113 24.66 5.38 11.88
N PRO A 114 25.66 6.10 12.44
CA PRO A 114 25.41 7.33 13.17
C PRO A 114 24.80 8.41 12.27
N GLU A 115 25.20 8.41 11.00
CA GLU A 115 24.70 9.35 9.99
C GLU A 115 23.19 9.18 9.76
N CYS A 116 22.61 7.99 9.97
CA CYS A 116 21.16 7.81 9.89
C CYS A 116 20.44 8.57 11.02
N LYS A 117 20.91 8.42 12.26
CA LYS A 117 20.34 9.13 13.42
C LYS A 117 20.52 10.65 13.28
N ASP A 118 21.68 11.10 12.82
CA ASP A 118 21.96 12.52 12.57
C ASP A 118 21.04 13.09 11.47
N THR A 119 20.84 12.34 10.38
CA THR A 119 19.92 12.75 9.30
C THR A 119 18.48 12.80 9.78
N VAL A 120 18.00 11.79 10.52
CA VAL A 120 16.64 11.78 11.10
C VAL A 120 16.42 12.98 12.02
N GLU A 121 17.36 13.26 12.94
CA GLU A 121 17.28 14.42 13.83
C GLU A 121 17.20 15.74 13.03
N THR A 122 18.04 15.88 12.01
CA THR A 122 18.06 17.07 11.16
C THR A 122 16.75 17.22 10.39
N MET A 123 16.21 16.13 9.86
CA MET A 123 14.95 16.15 9.13
C MET A 123 13.75 16.47 10.03
N LEU A 124 13.72 15.94 11.26
CA LEU A 124 12.71 16.30 12.26
C LEU A 124 12.78 17.80 12.58
N LYS A 125 13.99 18.35 12.80
CA LYS A 125 14.18 19.78 13.05
C LYS A 125 13.72 20.66 11.89
N LYS A 126 13.99 20.24 10.65
CA LYS A 126 13.51 20.92 9.43
C LYS A 126 11.99 20.87 9.29
N SER A 127 11.37 19.77 9.71
CA SER A 127 9.93 19.53 9.53
C SER A 127 9.05 20.14 10.62
N TYR A 128 9.56 20.20 11.85
CA TYR A 128 8.78 20.51 13.07
C TYR A 128 9.42 21.58 13.97
N GLY A 129 10.63 22.03 13.69
CA GLY A 129 11.34 23.01 14.52
C GLY A 129 12.08 22.37 15.68
N THR A 130 11.59 22.52 16.91
CA THR A 130 12.33 22.11 18.11
C THR A 130 12.25 20.60 18.35
N VAL A 131 13.41 19.96 18.44
CA VAL A 131 13.57 18.52 18.67
C VAL A 131 14.68 18.32 19.70
N GLU A 132 14.39 17.52 20.73
CA GLU A 132 15.34 17.10 21.76
C GLU A 132 15.72 15.64 21.55
N SER A 133 17.01 15.35 21.40
CA SER A 133 17.50 13.97 21.29
C SER A 133 17.83 13.39 22.67
N ASN A 134 17.70 12.07 22.82
CA ASN A 134 17.87 11.37 24.09
C ASN A 134 17.01 11.97 25.22
N TYR A 135 15.78 12.36 24.91
CA TYR A 135 14.90 13.04 25.88
C TYR A 135 14.43 12.08 26.98
N LYS A 136 14.37 12.58 28.21
CA LYS A 136 14.00 11.78 29.39
C LYS A 136 12.66 12.23 29.96
N PHE A 137 11.67 11.35 29.90
CA PHE A 137 10.42 11.51 30.63
C PHE A 137 10.58 11.09 32.08
N THR A 138 9.99 11.86 33.00
CA THR A 138 9.99 11.52 34.44
C THR A 138 8.73 10.71 34.77
N ILE A 139 8.61 9.54 34.14
CA ILE A 139 7.52 8.59 34.40
C ILE A 139 8.06 7.31 35.02
N GLY A 140 7.23 6.67 35.84
CA GLY A 140 7.53 5.38 36.46
C GLY A 140 7.72 4.27 35.44
N THR A 141 8.10 3.09 35.92
CA THR A 141 8.32 1.91 35.07
C THR A 141 7.66 0.65 35.63
N ASN A 142 7.17 0.69 36.86
CA ASN A 142 6.45 -0.42 37.45
C ASN A 142 4.99 -0.35 36.98
N PRO A 143 4.33 -1.48 36.69
CA PRO A 143 2.91 -1.48 36.33
C PRO A 143 2.04 -0.73 37.34
N GLU A 144 2.40 -0.80 38.62
CA GLU A 144 1.68 -0.15 39.72
C GLU A 144 1.77 1.39 39.71
N ASP A 145 2.75 1.96 38.99
CA ASP A 145 2.86 3.41 38.80
C ASP A 145 1.72 3.96 37.93
N PHE A 146 0.98 3.08 37.24
CA PHE A 146 -0.05 3.43 36.27
C PHE A 146 -1.47 3.05 36.71
N ARG A 147 -1.70 2.77 38.00
CA ARG A 147 -3.00 2.34 38.55
C ARG A 147 -4.17 3.26 38.20
N ASP A 148 -3.90 4.56 38.11
CA ASP A 148 -4.91 5.58 37.86
C ASP A 148 -5.08 5.90 36.36
N THR A 149 -4.38 5.17 35.48
CA THR A 149 -4.47 5.35 34.03
C THR A 149 -5.52 4.42 33.41
N PRO A 150 -6.17 4.80 32.30
CA PRO A 150 -7.20 3.98 31.65
C PRO A 150 -6.68 2.63 31.12
N TYR A 151 -5.37 2.47 30.99
CA TYR A 151 -4.72 1.27 30.44
C TYR A 151 -4.01 0.42 31.49
N TYR A 152 -4.25 0.64 32.79
CA TYR A 152 -3.60 -0.14 33.86
C TYR A 152 -3.74 -1.65 33.67
N ASP A 153 -4.96 -2.14 33.40
CA ASP A 153 -5.21 -3.58 33.23
C ASP A 153 -4.51 -4.15 31.98
N ASP A 154 -4.41 -3.35 30.91
CA ASP A 154 -3.69 -3.74 29.70
C ASP A 154 -2.19 -3.83 29.95
N LEU A 155 -1.60 -2.81 30.58
CA LEU A 155 -0.19 -2.78 30.96
C LEU A 155 0.16 -3.93 31.91
N LYS A 156 -0.68 -4.21 32.91
CA LYS A 156 -0.50 -5.31 33.85
C LYS A 156 -0.55 -6.67 33.15
N ARG A 157 -1.46 -6.85 32.19
CA ARG A 157 -1.56 -8.06 31.37
C ARG A 157 -0.33 -8.24 30.48
N ILE A 158 0.11 -7.17 29.81
CA ILE A 158 1.34 -7.20 28.99
C ILE A 158 2.55 -7.58 29.85
N PHE A 159 2.72 -6.92 31.00
CA PHE A 159 3.80 -7.20 31.93
C PHE A 159 3.81 -8.67 32.39
N LYS A 160 2.65 -9.20 32.76
CA LYS A 160 2.47 -10.59 33.18
C LYS A 160 2.82 -11.58 32.06
N ASN A 161 2.41 -11.30 30.83
CA ASN A 161 2.73 -12.13 29.67
C ASN A 161 4.24 -12.15 29.38
N LEU A 162 4.93 -11.02 29.57
CA LEU A 162 6.40 -10.96 29.49
C LEU A 162 7.05 -11.80 30.59
N GLN A 163 6.56 -11.72 31.83
CA GLN A 163 7.06 -12.53 32.95
C GLN A 163 6.86 -14.03 32.75
N ASP A 164 5.78 -14.43 32.08
CA ASP A 164 5.43 -15.85 31.90
C ASP A 164 6.10 -16.48 30.67
N TYR A 165 6.62 -15.68 29.73
CA TYR A 165 7.29 -16.17 28.53
C TYR A 165 8.52 -17.04 28.85
N ARG A 166 9.48 -16.51 29.62
CA ARG A 166 10.67 -17.27 30.08
C ARG A 166 10.73 -17.45 31.59
N GLY A 167 9.71 -16.99 32.32
CA GLY A 167 9.62 -17.15 33.77
C GLY A 167 10.36 -16.08 34.59
N TYR A 168 10.98 -15.07 33.96
CA TYR A 168 11.65 -13.98 34.67
C TYR A 168 10.63 -13.07 35.35
N LYS A 169 10.61 -13.07 36.68
CA LYS A 169 9.66 -12.25 37.46
C LYS A 169 10.12 -10.81 37.61
N ASP A 170 11.43 -10.60 37.67
CA ASP A 170 12.03 -9.27 37.82
C ASP A 170 12.88 -8.95 36.58
N PHE A 171 12.46 -7.93 35.83
CA PHE A 171 13.20 -7.41 34.67
C PHE A 171 13.15 -5.88 34.57
N VAL A 172 12.57 -5.20 35.56
CA VAL A 172 12.52 -3.75 35.67
C VAL A 172 13.41 -3.31 36.82
N TYR A 173 14.41 -2.49 36.52
CA TYR A 173 15.43 -2.06 37.49
C TYR A 173 15.73 -0.55 37.41
N LYS A 174 14.91 0.20 36.71
CA LYS A 174 15.03 1.67 36.56
C LYS A 174 13.78 2.31 37.10
N ASP A 175 13.90 3.22 38.05
CA ASP A 175 12.72 3.89 38.64
C ASP A 175 12.03 4.84 37.64
N THR A 176 12.77 5.30 36.62
CA THR A 176 12.26 6.17 35.57
C THR A 176 12.49 5.56 34.20
N LEU A 177 11.53 5.73 33.29
CA LEU A 177 11.63 5.23 31.91
C LEU A 177 12.93 5.71 31.25
N PRO A 178 13.71 4.81 30.60
CA PRO A 178 14.88 5.22 29.85
C PRO A 178 14.53 6.18 28.72
N ASN A 179 15.51 7.01 28.34
CA ASN A 179 15.35 8.05 27.35
C ASN A 179 14.76 7.51 26.04
N CYS A 180 13.96 8.34 25.37
CA CYS A 180 13.55 8.12 23.98
C CYS A 180 14.59 8.70 23.02
N ASP A 181 14.61 8.24 21.77
CA ASP A 181 15.58 8.74 20.80
C ASP A 181 15.35 10.23 20.49
N TYR A 182 14.12 10.63 20.19
CA TYR A 182 13.75 12.01 19.92
C TYR A 182 12.40 12.41 20.52
N PHE A 183 12.30 13.62 21.04
CA PHE A 183 11.06 14.27 21.42
C PHE A 183 10.87 15.54 20.58
N VAL A 184 9.76 15.59 19.83
CA VAL A 184 9.36 16.72 19.00
C VAL A 184 8.36 17.56 19.78
N GLN A 185 8.77 18.75 20.23
CA GLN A 185 7.99 19.55 21.18
C GLN A 185 6.68 20.09 20.62
N ASN A 186 6.60 20.31 19.30
CA ASN A 186 5.40 20.79 18.64
C ASN A 186 5.22 19.99 17.33
N PRO A 187 4.17 19.16 17.21
CA PRO A 187 2.96 19.07 18.06
C PRO A 187 3.04 18.20 19.32
N GLY A 188 4.21 17.70 19.74
CA GLY A 188 4.32 16.98 21.02
C GLY A 188 4.27 15.45 20.89
N PHE A 189 5.24 14.86 20.19
CA PHE A 189 5.33 13.41 19.98
C PHE A 189 6.74 12.87 20.13
N VAL A 190 6.83 11.56 20.41
CA VAL A 190 8.10 10.82 20.47
C VAL A 190 8.38 10.15 19.14
N VAL A 191 9.66 10.12 18.75
CA VAL A 191 10.17 9.28 17.66
C VAL A 191 11.21 8.32 18.22
N GLU A 192 10.98 7.01 18.07
CA GLU A 192 11.94 5.94 18.35
C GLU A 192 12.58 5.47 17.04
N PHE A 193 13.89 5.26 17.05
CA PHE A 193 14.66 4.73 15.93
C PHE A 193 15.10 3.29 16.24
N ASP A 194 14.27 2.34 15.84
CA ASP A 194 14.41 0.94 16.20
C ASP A 194 15.51 0.23 15.39
N GLU A 195 16.54 -0.22 16.09
CA GLU A 195 17.56 -1.15 15.58
C GLU A 195 17.09 -2.61 15.71
N SER A 196 17.75 -3.58 15.05
CA SER A 196 17.33 -5.00 15.03
C SER A 196 17.11 -5.60 16.43
N GLN A 197 17.86 -5.12 17.42
CA GLN A 197 17.78 -5.56 18.82
C GLN A 197 16.42 -5.33 19.50
N HIS A 198 15.56 -4.47 18.95
CA HIS A 198 14.20 -4.24 19.44
C HIS A 198 13.20 -5.30 18.95
N PHE A 199 13.53 -6.05 17.90
CA PHE A 199 12.63 -6.99 17.24
C PHE A 199 12.79 -8.42 17.78
N THR A 200 12.33 -8.62 19.01
CA THR A 200 12.45 -9.87 19.78
C THR A 200 11.10 -10.56 19.96
N ILE A 201 11.09 -11.84 20.38
CA ILE A 201 9.84 -12.54 20.72
C ILE A 201 9.07 -11.83 21.87
N PRO A 202 9.72 -11.40 22.97
CA PRO A 202 9.06 -10.58 23.99
C PRO A 202 8.39 -9.32 23.43
N ARG A 203 9.03 -8.62 22.48
CA ARG A 203 8.43 -7.45 21.83
C ARG A 203 7.17 -7.83 21.05
N LYS A 204 7.18 -8.94 20.31
CA LYS A 204 5.96 -9.46 19.66
C LYS A 204 4.86 -9.77 20.67
N ILE A 205 5.19 -10.40 21.79
CA ILE A 205 4.22 -10.72 22.85
C ILE A 205 3.57 -9.44 23.38
N SER A 206 4.34 -8.38 23.61
CA SER A 206 3.76 -7.11 24.07
C SER A 206 2.85 -6.50 23.02
N LEU A 207 3.32 -6.36 21.77
CA LEU A 207 2.54 -5.80 20.65
C LEU A 207 1.20 -6.52 20.42
N GLN A 208 1.18 -7.85 20.51
CA GLN A 208 -0.04 -8.65 20.33
C GLN A 208 -1.09 -8.46 21.45
N ASN A 209 -0.68 -7.87 22.58
CA ASN A 209 -1.53 -7.63 23.73
C ASN A 209 -1.95 -6.16 23.87
N TYR A 210 -1.56 -5.29 22.92
CA TYR A 210 -1.99 -3.90 22.91
C TYR A 210 -3.51 -3.83 22.70
N PRO A 211 -4.19 -2.92 23.42
CA PRO A 211 -5.63 -2.73 23.26
C PRO A 211 -5.91 -2.07 21.91
N ARG A 212 -7.03 -2.45 21.27
CA ARG A 212 -7.36 -2.02 19.90
C ARG A 212 -7.59 -0.51 19.74
N ASN A 213 -7.87 0.19 20.83
CA ASN A 213 -8.13 1.63 20.85
C ASN A 213 -6.89 2.47 21.20
N LEU A 214 -5.75 1.84 21.50
CA LEU A 214 -4.50 2.57 21.69
C LEU A 214 -4.04 3.16 20.36
N LYS A 215 -3.78 4.47 20.35
CA LYS A 215 -3.20 5.13 19.19
C LYS A 215 -1.70 4.96 19.19
N VAL A 216 -1.15 4.45 18.09
CA VAL A 216 0.29 4.26 17.89
C VAL A 216 0.73 4.81 16.56
N GLY A 217 1.94 5.37 16.49
CA GLY A 217 2.53 5.95 15.29
C GLY A 217 3.26 4.93 14.41
N PHE A 218 2.78 3.68 14.37
CA PHE A 218 3.37 2.57 13.61
C PHE A 218 2.40 1.39 13.53
N LEU A 219 2.60 0.50 12.54
CA LEU A 219 1.74 -0.66 12.37
C LEU A 219 2.15 -1.80 13.30
N LEU A 220 1.29 -2.13 14.28
CA LEU A 220 1.50 -3.26 15.20
C LEU A 220 1.77 -4.58 14.45
N SER A 221 1.08 -4.79 13.33
CA SER A 221 1.24 -6.00 12.51
C SER A 221 2.59 -6.05 11.79
N GLU A 222 3.10 -4.91 11.31
CA GLU A 222 4.41 -4.82 10.65
C GLU A 222 5.54 -5.01 11.66
N TRP A 223 5.49 -4.32 12.80
CA TRP A 223 6.47 -4.49 13.87
C TRP A 223 6.45 -5.92 14.44
N GLY A 224 5.27 -6.51 14.59
CA GLY A 224 5.13 -7.92 14.98
C GLY A 224 5.74 -8.89 13.95
N ALA A 225 5.56 -8.61 12.66
CA ALA A 225 6.18 -9.40 11.58
C ALA A 225 7.71 -9.21 11.52
N LEU A 226 8.22 -8.02 11.82
CA LEU A 226 9.66 -7.77 11.96
C LEU A 226 10.24 -8.57 13.13
N CYS A 227 9.53 -8.69 14.25
CA CYS A 227 9.94 -9.56 15.36
C CYS A 227 10.06 -11.03 14.94
N ASP A 228 9.13 -11.53 14.10
CA ASP A 228 9.22 -12.90 13.55
C ASP A 228 10.39 -13.07 12.58
N LYS A 229 10.62 -12.06 11.73
CA LYS A 229 11.63 -12.08 10.67
C LYS A 229 13.05 -11.95 11.22
N ILE A 230 13.27 -10.98 12.10
CA ILE A 230 14.58 -10.64 12.66
C ILE A 230 14.89 -11.60 13.81
N ASN A 231 13.90 -11.87 14.67
CA ASN A 231 14.01 -12.79 15.81
C ASN A 231 15.29 -12.54 16.62
N ALA A 232 15.55 -11.26 16.93
CA ALA A 232 16.70 -10.86 17.71
C ALA A 232 16.61 -11.45 19.11
N LYS A 233 17.78 -11.71 19.70
CA LYS A 233 17.91 -12.28 21.04
C LYS A 233 19.12 -11.67 21.73
N ASP A 234 18.90 -11.11 22.91
CA ASP A 234 19.94 -10.63 23.80
C ASP A 234 19.65 -11.14 25.21
N ASN A 235 20.52 -12.04 25.68
CA ASN A 235 20.32 -12.78 26.93
C ASN A 235 21.34 -12.35 28.00
N ASP A 236 21.93 -11.17 27.87
CA ASP A 236 22.85 -10.66 28.88
C ASP A 236 22.46 -9.25 29.36
N PRO A 237 21.73 -9.06 30.47
CA PRO A 237 21.30 -10.10 31.39
C PRO A 237 20.19 -10.99 30.78
N PRO A 238 19.92 -12.19 31.35
CA PRO A 238 19.01 -13.18 30.77
C PRO A 238 17.59 -12.68 30.46
N TYR A 239 17.15 -11.61 31.12
CA TYR A 239 15.85 -10.97 30.99
C TYR A 239 15.83 -9.73 30.06
N ARG A 240 16.93 -9.44 29.36
CA ARG A 240 17.10 -8.18 28.64
C ARG A 240 16.05 -7.96 27.56
N ASP A 241 15.65 -9.01 26.84
CA ASP A 241 14.61 -8.88 25.82
C ASP A 241 13.23 -8.54 26.42
N GLU A 242 12.86 -9.10 27.58
CA GLU A 242 11.65 -8.72 28.32
C GLU A 242 11.72 -7.27 28.80
N GLN A 243 12.88 -6.87 29.33
CA GLN A 243 13.12 -5.50 29.76
C GLN A 243 12.97 -4.50 28.62
N ARG A 244 13.59 -4.76 27.46
CA ARG A 244 13.48 -3.90 26.26
C ARG A 244 12.03 -3.84 25.79
N ALA A 245 11.37 -4.99 25.66
CA ALA A 245 9.99 -5.05 25.23
C ALA A 245 9.06 -4.24 26.13
N TRP A 246 9.29 -4.29 27.45
CA TRP A 246 8.52 -3.52 28.42
C TRP A 246 8.76 -2.01 28.31
N TYR A 247 10.01 -1.56 28.24
CA TYR A 247 10.29 -0.12 28.09
C TYR A 247 9.79 0.43 26.76
N ASP A 248 9.90 -0.35 25.68
CA ASP A 248 9.30 0.03 24.40
C ASP A 248 7.78 0.10 24.49
N THR A 249 7.15 -0.77 25.28
CA THR A 249 5.71 -0.68 25.57
C THR A 249 5.37 0.60 26.31
N LEU A 250 6.09 0.95 27.37
CA LEU A 250 5.84 2.20 28.08
C LEU A 250 6.03 3.43 27.18
N ARG A 251 7.01 3.41 26.26
CA ARG A 251 7.18 4.49 25.26
C ARG A 251 6.01 4.60 24.29
N ASP A 252 5.41 3.50 23.89
CA ASP A 252 4.25 3.53 22.98
C ASP A 252 2.99 4.05 23.67
N PHE A 253 2.87 3.81 24.98
CA PHE A 253 1.76 4.27 25.79
C PHE A 253 1.97 5.68 26.34
N LEU A 254 3.15 6.30 26.17
CA LEU A 254 3.50 7.59 26.77
C LEU A 254 2.36 8.63 26.74
N PRO A 255 1.68 8.86 25.59
CA PRO A 255 0.61 9.86 25.53
C PRO A 255 -0.58 9.60 26.46
N GLU A 256 -0.80 8.34 26.82
CA GLU A 256 -1.86 7.90 27.71
C GLU A 256 -1.40 7.81 29.18
N LEU A 257 -0.08 7.83 29.43
CA LEU A 257 0.53 7.68 30.76
C LEU A 257 0.92 9.02 31.39
N THR A 258 1.19 10.04 30.58
CA THR A 258 1.55 11.39 31.05
C THR A 258 0.34 12.24 31.45
N GLY A 259 -0.88 11.71 31.27
CA GLY A 259 -2.12 12.46 31.50
C GLY A 259 -2.27 13.59 30.48
N ASN A 260 -2.52 14.82 30.94
CA ASN A 260 -2.60 16.00 30.06
C ASN A 260 -1.23 16.67 29.81
N LEU A 261 -0.13 15.97 30.08
CA LEU A 261 1.24 16.44 29.85
C LEU A 261 1.83 15.78 28.60
N GLU A 262 2.80 16.45 27.98
CA GLU A 262 3.47 15.95 26.77
C GLU A 262 4.18 14.59 26.98
N PRO A 263 4.21 13.70 25.96
CA PRO A 263 3.69 13.89 24.60
C PRO A 263 2.16 13.74 24.56
N THR A 264 1.45 14.50 23.72
CA THR A 264 0.00 14.29 23.50
C THR A 264 -0.32 13.45 22.28
N GLU A 265 0.67 13.22 21.42
CA GLU A 265 0.52 12.57 20.12
C GLU A 265 1.19 11.19 20.10
N PRO A 266 0.68 10.23 19.31
CA PRO A 266 1.18 8.85 19.29
C PRO A 266 2.68 8.75 19.02
N THR A 267 3.35 7.85 19.75
CA THR A 267 4.77 7.55 19.53
C THR A 267 4.98 6.96 18.14
N VAL A 268 5.83 7.62 17.36
CA VAL A 268 6.26 7.17 16.02
C VAL A 268 7.47 6.27 16.17
N ARG A 269 7.48 5.13 15.48
CA ARG A 269 8.66 4.26 15.40
C ARG A 269 9.20 4.25 13.99
N LEU A 270 10.51 4.35 13.79
CA LEU A 270 11.23 4.22 12.53
C LEU A 270 12.13 2.99 12.60
N TYR A 271 12.04 2.07 11.62
CA TYR A 271 12.96 0.94 11.57
C TYR A 271 14.27 1.32 10.88
N SER A 272 15.42 1.01 11.48
CA SER A 272 16.74 1.41 10.98
C SER A 272 17.04 0.94 9.56
N GLU A 273 16.47 -0.20 9.13
CA GLU A 273 16.67 -0.74 7.78
C GLU A 273 15.46 -0.59 6.86
N GLU A 274 14.40 0.14 7.24
CA GLU A 274 13.28 0.36 6.32
C GLU A 274 13.65 1.23 5.11
N MET A 275 14.70 2.05 5.28
CA MET A 275 15.39 2.72 4.19
C MET A 275 16.79 3.16 4.64
N GLN A 276 17.64 3.55 3.69
CA GLN A 276 18.90 4.22 4.00
C GLN A 276 18.61 5.67 4.42
N TRP A 277 18.31 5.90 5.70
CA TRP A 277 17.92 7.23 6.20
C TRP A 277 18.95 8.32 5.89
N CYS A 278 20.25 7.99 5.97
CA CYS A 278 21.33 8.91 5.60
C CYS A 278 21.41 9.25 4.10
N SER A 279 20.60 8.63 3.23
CA SER A 279 20.51 8.99 1.82
C SER A 279 19.64 10.23 1.59
N LEU A 280 18.82 10.64 2.58
CA LEU A 280 18.00 11.84 2.48
C LEU A 280 18.87 13.10 2.66
N ASN A 281 18.64 14.13 1.85
CA ASN A 281 19.38 15.38 1.94
C ASN A 281 18.56 16.47 2.66
N PRO A 282 18.93 16.90 3.89
CA PRO A 282 18.18 17.93 4.63
C PRO A 282 18.16 19.33 4.00
N ASN A 283 18.94 19.56 2.94
CA ASN A 283 18.92 20.79 2.16
C ASN A 283 18.07 20.68 0.89
N ASN A 284 17.52 19.50 0.58
CA ASN A 284 16.60 19.28 -0.51
C ASN A 284 15.15 19.35 0.01
N PRO A 285 14.34 20.35 -0.40
CA PRO A 285 12.96 20.48 0.06
C PRO A 285 12.10 19.24 -0.19
N ASP A 286 12.31 18.55 -1.32
CA ASP A 286 11.55 17.34 -1.67
C ASP A 286 11.85 16.19 -0.70
N ASP A 287 13.10 16.06 -0.23
CA ASP A 287 13.48 15.03 0.75
C ASP A 287 12.93 15.36 2.15
N VAL A 288 12.89 16.65 2.52
CA VAL A 288 12.28 17.11 3.77
C VAL A 288 10.77 16.85 3.76
N GLU A 289 10.09 17.18 2.66
CA GLU A 289 8.66 16.92 2.49
C GLU A 289 8.37 15.41 2.49
N LYS A 290 9.15 14.62 1.76
CA LYS A 290 9.05 13.15 1.79
C LYS A 290 9.23 12.59 3.20
N PHE A 291 10.22 13.05 3.95
CA PHE A 291 10.43 12.63 5.35
C PHE A 291 9.24 13.03 6.23
N LYS A 292 8.79 14.28 6.10
CA LYS A 292 7.62 14.79 6.85
C LYS A 292 6.39 13.93 6.58
N ASN A 293 6.13 13.57 5.33
CA ASN A 293 5.00 12.72 4.95
C ASN A 293 5.10 11.30 5.55
N ILE A 294 6.31 10.75 5.71
CA ILE A 294 6.50 9.47 6.42
C ILE A 294 6.10 9.58 7.89
N ILE A 295 6.45 10.69 8.56
CA ILE A 295 6.11 10.92 9.97
C ILE A 295 4.62 11.24 10.14
N GLU A 296 4.07 12.13 9.32
CA GLU A 296 2.65 12.51 9.39
C GLU A 296 1.73 11.34 9.07
N SER A 297 2.04 10.52 8.06
CA SER A 297 1.24 9.32 7.75
C SER A 297 1.21 8.31 8.90
N ARG A 298 2.26 8.26 9.73
CA ARG A 298 2.32 7.42 10.93
C ARG A 298 1.47 7.95 12.07
N ARG A 299 1.42 9.28 12.24
CA ARG A 299 0.69 9.94 13.33
C ARG A 299 -0.79 10.14 13.02
N LYS A 300 -1.16 10.06 11.74
CA LYS A 300 -2.50 10.31 11.27
C LYS A 300 -3.47 9.29 11.84
N ASP A 301 -4.37 9.77 12.69
CA ASP A 301 -5.55 9.01 13.11
C ASP A 301 -6.49 8.92 11.91
N LEU A 302 -6.50 7.78 11.22
CA LEU A 302 -7.45 7.53 10.13
C LEU A 302 -8.86 7.39 10.72
N ASN A 303 -9.50 8.52 10.96
CA ASN A 303 -10.77 8.55 11.67
C ASN A 303 -11.95 8.40 10.71
N GLY A 304 -12.57 7.23 10.75
CA GLY A 304 -13.81 6.95 10.04
C GLY A 304 -13.92 5.49 9.64
N TRP A 305 -14.85 5.22 8.74
CA TRP A 305 -15.05 3.89 8.20
C TRP A 305 -15.22 3.92 6.69
N VAL A 306 -14.87 2.82 6.03
CA VAL A 306 -15.17 2.57 4.62
C VAL A 306 -16.09 1.36 4.53
N ALA A 307 -17.22 1.51 3.85
CA ALA A 307 -18.13 0.42 3.52
C ALA A 307 -18.04 0.11 2.03
N THR A 308 -17.76 -1.13 1.67
CA THR A 308 -17.74 -1.58 0.28
C THR A 308 -19.03 -2.31 -0.05
N VAL A 309 -19.64 -1.98 -1.20
CA VAL A 309 -20.92 -2.55 -1.65
C VAL A 309 -20.68 -3.40 -2.89
N VAL A 310 -20.62 -4.72 -2.74
CA VAL A 310 -20.44 -5.67 -3.85
C VAL A 310 -21.80 -6.18 -4.29
N LEU A 311 -22.12 -6.10 -5.58
CA LEU A 311 -23.37 -6.63 -6.11
C LEU A 311 -23.14 -7.98 -6.77
N GLN A 312 -23.94 -8.97 -6.39
CA GLN A 312 -24.24 -10.15 -7.18
C GLN A 312 -25.46 -9.82 -8.04
N SER A 313 -25.30 -9.92 -9.35
CA SER A 313 -26.37 -9.67 -10.31
C SER A 313 -26.72 -10.97 -11.04
N ASP A 314 -28.01 -11.26 -11.11
CA ASP A 314 -28.52 -12.48 -11.76
C ASP A 314 -28.58 -12.35 -13.29
N SER A 315 -28.32 -11.15 -13.85
CA SER A 315 -28.28 -10.87 -15.29
C SER A 315 -27.41 -9.65 -15.62
N ASP A 316 -26.62 -9.73 -16.68
CA ASP A 316 -25.89 -8.60 -17.26
C ASP A 316 -26.66 -7.83 -18.35
N GLU A 317 -27.87 -8.30 -18.68
CA GLU A 317 -28.75 -7.69 -19.69
C GLU A 317 -29.84 -6.81 -19.05
N ASP A 318 -30.34 -7.19 -17.87
CA ASP A 318 -31.51 -6.57 -17.23
C ASP A 318 -31.16 -5.74 -15.99
N TYR A 319 -30.41 -4.64 -16.18
CA TYR A 319 -30.25 -3.61 -15.15
C TYR A 319 -30.48 -2.20 -15.70
N SER A 320 -31.20 -1.38 -14.94
CA SER A 320 -31.52 0.00 -15.31
C SER A 320 -31.01 0.99 -14.27
N ASN A 321 -30.83 2.25 -14.69
CA ASN A 321 -30.50 3.33 -13.76
C ASN A 321 -31.54 3.45 -12.65
N ASP A 322 -32.83 3.32 -12.98
CA ASP A 322 -33.92 3.35 -11.99
C ASP A 322 -33.83 2.18 -10.99
N GLY A 323 -33.58 0.96 -11.47
CA GLY A 323 -33.42 -0.20 -10.59
C GLY A 323 -32.20 -0.08 -9.66
N ARG A 324 -31.09 0.46 -10.17
CA ARG A 324 -29.88 0.76 -9.40
C ARG A 324 -30.09 1.92 -8.43
N MET A 325 -30.92 2.88 -8.79
CA MET A 325 -31.32 3.98 -7.90
C MET A 325 -32.28 3.50 -6.82
N ASP A 326 -33.19 2.57 -7.10
CA ASP A 326 -34.08 1.97 -6.08
C ASP A 326 -33.30 1.13 -5.06
N ALA A 327 -32.22 0.47 -5.51
CA ALA A 327 -31.34 -0.31 -4.64
C ALA A 327 -30.48 0.55 -3.71
N LEU A 328 -30.09 1.76 -4.13
CA LEU A 328 -29.10 2.59 -3.42
C LEU A 328 -29.58 3.09 -2.03
N PRO A 329 -30.76 3.71 -1.86
CA PRO A 329 -31.25 4.18 -0.57
C PRO A 329 -31.29 3.12 0.54
N PRO A 330 -31.88 1.91 0.36
CA PRO A 330 -31.94 0.92 1.42
C PRO A 330 -30.56 0.39 1.82
N ILE A 331 -29.60 0.31 0.89
CA ILE A 331 -28.20 -0.04 1.19
C ILE A 331 -27.57 1.04 2.07
N VAL A 332 -27.64 2.30 1.63
CA VAL A 332 -27.09 3.44 2.37
C VAL A 332 -27.73 3.57 3.76
N ASP A 333 -29.05 3.41 3.86
CA ASP A 333 -29.78 3.48 5.12
C ASP A 333 -29.41 2.33 6.07
N ARG A 334 -29.15 1.12 5.54
CA ARG A 334 -28.68 -0.01 6.38
C ARG A 334 -27.26 0.23 6.87
N ILE A 335 -26.34 0.64 6.01
CA ILE A 335 -24.95 0.95 6.40
C ILE A 335 -24.93 2.02 7.50
N ALA A 336 -25.69 3.11 7.31
CA ALA A 336 -25.74 4.19 8.29
C ALA A 336 -26.30 3.78 9.67
N LYS A 337 -27.05 2.67 9.75
CA LYS A 337 -27.54 2.09 11.02
C LYS A 337 -26.48 1.22 11.70
N GLU A 338 -25.68 0.51 10.93
CA GLU A 338 -24.62 -0.38 11.42
C GLU A 338 -23.34 0.40 11.81
N THR A 339 -23.23 1.67 11.41
CA THR A 339 -22.03 2.48 11.66
C THR A 339 -22.29 3.70 12.56
N SER A 340 -21.22 4.11 13.25
CA SER A 340 -21.14 5.37 13.99
C SER A 340 -20.02 6.25 13.42
N GLY A 341 -20.18 7.57 13.51
CA GLY A 341 -19.21 8.51 12.95
C GLY A 341 -19.36 8.72 11.45
N ASN A 342 -18.35 9.37 10.86
CA ASN A 342 -18.31 9.72 9.44
C ASN A 342 -17.64 8.59 8.64
N GLY A 343 -17.99 8.45 7.37
CA GLY A 343 -17.40 7.40 6.55
C GLY A 343 -17.77 7.48 5.08
N VAL A 344 -17.22 6.54 4.31
CA VAL A 344 -17.35 6.47 2.86
C VAL A 344 -18.06 5.17 2.48
N ILE A 345 -19.03 5.25 1.57
CA ILE A 345 -19.71 4.09 0.98
C ILE A 345 -19.29 3.98 -0.48
N LEU A 346 -18.65 2.88 -0.85
CA LEU A 346 -18.09 2.63 -2.17
C LEU A 346 -18.95 1.65 -2.97
N PHE A 347 -19.55 2.12 -4.06
CA PHE A 347 -20.28 1.31 -5.04
C PHE A 347 -19.42 0.99 -6.28
N PRO A 348 -19.78 -0.03 -7.07
CA PRO A 348 -19.08 -0.44 -8.30
C PRO A 348 -18.96 0.63 -9.38
N GLY A 349 -18.00 0.41 -10.27
CA GLY A 349 -17.89 1.11 -11.55
C GLY A 349 -19.09 0.78 -12.43
N GLY A 350 -19.52 1.73 -13.27
CA GLY A 350 -20.69 1.54 -14.13
C GLY A 350 -22.01 1.27 -13.38
N TRP A 351 -22.13 1.75 -12.13
CA TRP A 351 -23.37 1.62 -11.37
C TRP A 351 -24.55 2.30 -12.06
N PHE A 352 -24.28 3.43 -12.73
CA PHE A 352 -25.19 4.09 -13.67
C PHE A 352 -24.55 4.16 -15.05
N ARG A 353 -25.38 4.31 -16.08
CA ARG A 353 -24.94 4.46 -17.48
C ARG A 353 -25.75 5.52 -18.23
N THR A 354 -25.12 6.28 -19.11
CA THR A 354 -25.80 7.29 -19.96
C THR A 354 -26.12 6.80 -21.37
N ASP A 355 -25.89 5.52 -21.64
CA ASP A 355 -25.92 4.98 -23.00
C ASP A 355 -25.17 5.92 -23.94
N LYS A 356 -25.81 6.51 -24.96
CA LYS A 356 -25.13 7.35 -25.96
C LYS A 356 -24.73 8.76 -25.49
N GLU A 357 -25.14 9.19 -24.31
CA GLU A 357 -24.88 10.53 -23.81
C GLU A 357 -23.59 10.63 -22.98
N ASN A 358 -23.15 11.86 -22.72
CA ASN A 358 -22.01 12.13 -21.84
C ASN A 358 -22.41 11.85 -20.37
N PRO A 359 -21.55 11.20 -19.54
CA PRO A 359 -21.83 10.95 -18.13
C PRO A 359 -22.33 12.16 -17.32
N SER A 360 -21.91 13.38 -17.68
CA SER A 360 -22.31 14.61 -16.99
C SER A 360 -23.82 14.88 -17.05
N THR A 361 -24.57 14.27 -17.98
CA THR A 361 -26.03 14.40 -18.04
C THR A 361 -26.75 13.76 -16.84
N LEU A 362 -26.10 12.81 -16.13
CA LEU A 362 -26.66 12.20 -14.92
C LEU A 362 -26.21 12.87 -13.61
N TYR A 363 -25.23 13.76 -13.63
CA TYR A 363 -24.64 14.29 -12.39
C TYR A 363 -25.67 14.97 -11.49
N ASP A 364 -26.50 15.86 -12.06
CA ASP A 364 -27.54 16.57 -11.30
C ASP A 364 -28.56 15.60 -10.67
N TRP A 365 -28.96 14.56 -11.42
CA TRP A 365 -29.93 13.57 -10.95
C TRP A 365 -29.36 12.70 -9.83
N VAL A 366 -28.13 12.19 -10.00
CA VAL A 366 -27.44 11.38 -8.99
C VAL A 366 -27.13 12.22 -7.75
N GLU A 367 -26.59 13.43 -7.92
CA GLU A 367 -26.29 14.36 -6.83
C GLU A 367 -27.55 14.66 -6.02
N LYS A 368 -28.62 15.11 -6.67
CA LYS A 368 -29.86 15.47 -5.99
C LYS A 368 -30.43 14.29 -5.20
N THR A 369 -30.41 13.10 -5.79
CA THR A 369 -30.99 11.91 -5.14
C THR A 369 -30.15 11.48 -3.94
N ILE A 370 -28.82 11.40 -4.09
CA ILE A 370 -27.92 11.03 -2.98
C ILE A 370 -27.95 12.10 -1.88
N LYS A 371 -27.94 13.39 -2.21
CA LYS A 371 -28.10 14.47 -1.22
C LYS A 371 -29.39 14.33 -0.42
N ASN A 372 -30.50 14.03 -1.08
CA ASN A 372 -31.79 13.82 -0.40
C ASN A 372 -31.73 12.61 0.56
N ILE A 373 -31.07 11.52 0.15
CA ILE A 373 -30.84 10.36 1.01
C ILE A 373 -30.01 10.77 2.23
N LEU A 374 -28.91 11.51 2.02
CA LEU A 374 -27.96 11.91 3.07
C LEU A 374 -28.48 13.04 3.98
N SER A 375 -29.45 13.84 3.52
CA SER A 375 -30.02 14.96 4.29
C SER A 375 -31.11 14.56 5.28
N LYS A 376 -31.53 13.28 5.30
CA LYS A 376 -32.52 12.80 6.27
C LYS A 376 -32.02 13.02 7.72
N PRO A 377 -32.90 13.35 8.69
CA PRO A 377 -32.51 13.69 10.07
C PRO A 377 -31.63 12.61 10.72
N LYS A 378 -30.67 13.02 11.56
CA LYS A 378 -29.66 12.18 12.25
C LYS A 378 -28.56 11.58 11.36
N LYS A 379 -28.40 12.03 10.11
CA LYS A 379 -27.30 11.57 9.25
C LYS A 379 -26.03 12.40 9.43
N ARG A 380 -24.96 11.66 9.70
CA ARG A 380 -23.57 12.09 9.94
C ARG A 380 -22.91 12.44 8.60
N ASN A 381 -21.67 12.91 8.58
CA ASN A 381 -20.98 13.20 7.31
C ASN A 381 -20.60 11.87 6.62
N ILE A 382 -21.42 11.45 5.66
CA ILE A 382 -21.17 10.29 4.82
C ILE A 382 -20.91 10.77 3.40
N VAL A 383 -19.92 10.17 2.73
CA VAL A 383 -19.67 10.35 1.31
C VAL A 383 -19.99 9.06 0.58
N VAL A 384 -20.79 9.14 -0.49
CA VAL A 384 -21.15 8.00 -1.33
C VAL A 384 -20.40 8.11 -2.65
N CYS A 385 -19.64 7.07 -3.01
CA CYS A 385 -18.91 6.96 -4.27
C CYS A 385 -19.63 5.99 -5.21
N VAL A 386 -19.93 6.43 -6.45
CA VAL A 386 -20.58 5.61 -7.49
C VAL A 386 -19.86 5.78 -8.83
N GLY A 387 -19.95 4.76 -9.69
CA GLY A 387 -19.43 4.83 -11.05
C GLY A 387 -20.51 5.19 -12.07
N ILE A 388 -20.17 6.00 -13.05
CA ILE A 388 -21.02 6.36 -14.20
C ILE A 388 -20.24 6.07 -15.49
N ASP A 389 -20.81 5.21 -16.31
CA ASP A 389 -20.27 4.85 -17.63
C ASP A 389 -21.01 5.59 -18.75
N GLY A 390 -20.27 6.00 -19.76
CA GLY A 390 -20.77 6.66 -20.96
C GLY A 390 -21.02 5.71 -22.12
N SER A 391 -21.02 6.29 -23.33
CA SER A 391 -21.33 5.57 -24.57
C SER A 391 -20.44 4.38 -24.83
N VAL A 392 -21.07 3.29 -25.23
CA VAL A 392 -20.36 2.08 -25.67
C VAL A 392 -20.05 2.18 -27.16
N ASP A 393 -18.86 1.76 -27.54
CA ASP A 393 -18.49 1.62 -28.95
C ASP A 393 -19.07 0.34 -29.57
N VAL A 394 -18.74 0.10 -30.85
CA VAL A 394 -19.22 -1.07 -31.61
C VAL A 394 -18.72 -2.41 -31.05
N GLU A 395 -17.69 -2.39 -30.21
CA GLU A 395 -17.12 -3.57 -29.54
C GLU A 395 -17.66 -3.73 -28.11
N GLY A 396 -18.54 -2.83 -27.68
CA GLY A 396 -19.20 -2.87 -26.37
C GLY A 396 -18.40 -2.23 -25.24
N TYR A 397 -17.32 -1.50 -25.53
CA TYR A 397 -16.52 -0.82 -24.51
C TYR A 397 -17.05 0.59 -24.23
N SER A 398 -17.29 0.90 -22.96
CA SER A 398 -17.67 2.26 -22.55
C SER A 398 -16.52 3.24 -22.74
N HIS A 399 -16.78 4.30 -23.52
CA HIS A 399 -15.84 5.35 -23.88
C HIS A 399 -15.50 6.24 -22.69
N ASP A 400 -16.49 6.59 -21.86
CA ASP A 400 -16.28 7.40 -20.66
C ASP A 400 -16.50 6.52 -19.43
N GLN A 401 -15.51 6.47 -18.53
CA GLN A 401 -15.63 5.73 -17.27
C GLN A 401 -15.26 6.67 -16.12
N ILE A 402 -16.27 7.07 -15.35
CA ILE A 402 -16.16 8.13 -14.33
C ILE A 402 -16.52 7.57 -12.96
N GLY A 403 -15.73 7.92 -11.95
CA GLY A 403 -16.12 7.83 -10.54
C GLY A 403 -16.58 9.21 -10.04
N ILE A 404 -17.63 9.24 -9.23
CA ILE A 404 -18.12 10.45 -8.57
C ILE A 404 -18.33 10.18 -7.08
N SER A 405 -18.00 11.17 -6.25
CA SER A 405 -18.21 11.14 -4.79
C SER A 405 -19.12 12.27 -4.36
N ILE A 406 -20.15 11.95 -3.56
CA ILE A 406 -21.23 12.86 -3.22
C ILE A 406 -21.48 12.82 -1.72
N SER A 407 -21.49 13.98 -1.08
CA SER A 407 -21.88 14.19 0.31
C SER A 407 -23.26 14.87 0.39
N LYS A 408 -23.71 15.22 1.61
CA LYS A 408 -24.88 16.06 1.80
C LYS A 408 -24.72 17.48 1.20
N GLU A 409 -23.49 17.95 1.04
CA GLU A 409 -23.18 19.26 0.47
C GLU A 409 -23.19 19.23 -1.07
N GLY A 410 -22.90 18.06 -1.66
CA GLY A 410 -22.97 17.84 -3.10
C GLY A 410 -21.80 17.00 -3.62
N ILE A 411 -21.47 17.19 -4.90
CA ILE A 411 -20.34 16.50 -5.52
C ILE A 411 -19.02 17.03 -4.94
N GLU A 412 -18.28 16.15 -4.27
CA GLU A 412 -16.99 16.46 -3.64
C GLU A 412 -15.83 16.28 -4.62
N ALA A 413 -15.82 15.15 -5.33
CA ALA A 413 -14.77 14.78 -6.27
C ALA A 413 -15.32 13.98 -7.46
N ILE A 414 -14.65 14.15 -8.61
CA ILE A 414 -14.93 13.47 -9.88
C ILE A 414 -13.60 12.97 -10.45
N GLY A 415 -13.55 11.71 -10.87
CA GLY A 415 -12.36 11.09 -11.42
C GLY A 415 -12.66 10.32 -12.69
N ARG A 416 -12.06 10.74 -13.81
CA ARG A 416 -12.03 9.98 -15.05
C ARG A 416 -10.94 8.92 -15.01
N LYS A 417 -11.21 7.72 -15.53
CA LYS A 417 -10.20 6.67 -15.70
C LYS A 417 -8.92 7.20 -16.35
N PHE A 418 -7.75 6.93 -15.79
CA PHE A 418 -6.46 7.36 -16.35
C PHE A 418 -5.62 6.18 -16.87
N HIS A 419 -5.98 4.95 -16.52
CA HIS A 419 -5.30 3.75 -16.98
C HIS A 419 -6.28 2.74 -17.60
N PRO A 420 -6.15 2.43 -18.90
CA PRO A 420 -7.06 1.50 -19.58
C PRO A 420 -6.77 0.06 -19.16
N ALA A 421 -7.79 -0.80 -19.18
CA ALA A 421 -7.53 -2.23 -19.19
C ALA A 421 -6.88 -2.63 -20.54
N PRO A 422 -6.09 -3.72 -20.62
CA PRO A 422 -5.46 -4.14 -21.87
C PRO A 422 -6.44 -4.27 -23.04
N GLN A 423 -7.63 -4.83 -22.79
CA GLN A 423 -8.68 -5.03 -23.78
C GLN A 423 -9.43 -3.74 -24.16
N GLU A 424 -9.32 -2.68 -23.36
CA GLU A 424 -9.99 -1.39 -23.57
C GLU A 424 -9.06 -0.34 -24.22
N SER A 425 -7.82 -0.71 -24.50
CA SER A 425 -6.79 0.21 -24.98
C SER A 425 -7.14 0.74 -26.37
N GLY A 426 -7.46 2.04 -26.46
CA GLY A 426 -7.88 2.69 -27.70
C GLY A 426 -9.39 2.95 -27.77
N HIS A 427 -10.17 2.35 -26.86
CA HIS A 427 -11.63 2.49 -26.78
C HIS A 427 -12.05 3.53 -25.74
N VAL A 428 -11.28 3.64 -24.65
CA VAL A 428 -11.63 4.51 -23.50
C VAL A 428 -10.98 5.89 -23.60
N LYS A 429 -11.77 6.94 -23.38
CA LYS A 429 -11.31 8.31 -23.14
C LYS A 429 -10.74 8.43 -21.73
N LEU A 430 -9.41 8.43 -21.69
CA LEU A 430 -8.67 8.60 -20.45
C LEU A 430 -8.67 10.05 -19.96
N ALA A 431 -8.33 10.23 -18.68
CA ALA A 431 -8.02 11.51 -18.08
C ALA A 431 -7.02 12.29 -18.94
N LYS A 432 -7.17 13.61 -18.98
CA LYS A 432 -6.38 14.50 -19.83
C LYS A 432 -4.88 14.24 -19.62
N ASP A 433 -4.14 14.15 -20.73
CA ASP A 433 -2.70 13.85 -20.75
C ASP A 433 -2.29 12.53 -20.07
N LYS A 434 -3.27 11.65 -19.77
CA LYS A 434 -3.12 10.46 -18.93
C LYS A 434 -2.59 10.78 -17.54
N ASP A 435 -2.86 12.00 -17.07
CA ASP A 435 -2.49 12.47 -15.75
C ASP A 435 -3.51 11.96 -14.72
N TYR A 436 -3.00 11.23 -13.73
CA TYR A 436 -3.78 10.68 -12.63
C TYR A 436 -4.28 11.78 -11.67
N LEU A 437 -3.82 13.03 -11.80
CA LEU A 437 -4.30 14.19 -11.06
C LEU A 437 -5.13 15.16 -11.90
N ALA A 438 -5.35 14.87 -13.20
CA ALA A 438 -6.19 15.69 -14.05
C ALA A 438 -7.60 15.81 -13.46
N LYS A 439 -8.10 17.05 -13.41
CA LYS A 439 -9.45 17.39 -12.98
C LYS A 439 -10.46 17.03 -14.06
N GLU A 440 -11.60 16.47 -13.63
CA GLU A 440 -12.78 16.26 -14.47
C GLU A 440 -13.86 17.26 -14.05
N ASP A 441 -14.43 18.01 -14.99
CA ASP A 441 -15.41 19.07 -14.73
C ASP A 441 -15.00 20.03 -13.60
N GLY A 442 -13.70 20.39 -13.58
CA GLY A 442 -13.11 21.30 -12.60
C GLY A 442 -12.90 20.70 -11.20
N LYS A 443 -13.28 19.44 -10.97
CA LYS A 443 -13.16 18.73 -9.69
C LYS A 443 -11.95 17.80 -9.68
N SER A 444 -11.31 17.70 -8.52
CA SER A 444 -10.29 16.68 -8.26
C SER A 444 -10.96 15.30 -8.12
N ARG A 445 -10.21 14.22 -8.32
CA ARG A 445 -10.60 12.86 -7.90
C ARG A 445 -10.29 12.56 -6.43
N ILE A 446 -9.59 13.49 -5.77
CA ILE A 446 -9.23 13.43 -4.36
C ILE A 446 -10.24 14.26 -3.58
N PHE A 447 -10.79 13.68 -2.52
CA PHE A 447 -11.61 14.40 -1.53
C PHE A 447 -11.10 14.08 -0.12
N GLU A 448 -11.49 14.90 0.85
CA GLU A 448 -11.10 14.76 2.24
C GLU A 448 -12.32 14.60 3.14
N LEU A 449 -12.25 13.67 4.10
CA LEU A 449 -13.25 13.49 5.15
C LEU A 449 -12.52 13.19 6.46
N ASN A 450 -12.77 13.97 7.50
CA ASN A 450 -12.12 13.86 8.81
C ASN A 450 -10.57 13.92 8.76
N GLY A 451 -10.00 14.75 7.88
CA GLY A 451 -8.55 14.79 7.71
C GLY A 451 -7.99 13.64 6.85
N VAL A 452 -8.79 12.62 6.51
CA VAL A 452 -8.39 11.50 5.64
C VAL A 452 -8.65 11.86 4.19
N LYS A 453 -7.62 11.79 3.36
CA LYS A 453 -7.63 12.05 1.92
C LYS A 453 -7.83 10.75 1.16
N TYR A 454 -8.92 10.70 0.40
CA TYR A 454 -9.33 9.54 -0.38
C TYR A 454 -9.04 9.78 -1.86
N PHE A 455 -8.45 8.79 -2.53
CA PHE A 455 -8.16 8.82 -3.95
C PHE A 455 -9.07 7.86 -4.71
N MET A 456 -9.84 8.39 -5.66
CA MET A 456 -10.76 7.59 -6.46
C MET A 456 -10.11 7.03 -7.72
N CYS A 457 -10.12 5.70 -7.83
CA CYS A 457 -9.70 4.91 -8.98
C CYS A 457 -10.92 4.33 -9.71
N VAL A 458 -10.87 4.32 -11.03
CA VAL A 458 -11.85 3.62 -11.88
C VAL A 458 -11.19 2.34 -12.42
N CYS A 459 -11.61 1.21 -11.89
CA CYS A 459 -11.22 -0.14 -12.30
C CYS A 459 -9.68 -0.31 -12.43
N TYR A 460 -9.14 -0.32 -13.66
CA TYR A 460 -7.73 -0.58 -13.95
C TYR A 460 -6.76 0.54 -13.53
N ASP A 461 -7.27 1.67 -13.05
CA ASP A 461 -6.46 2.74 -12.46
C ASP A 461 -5.49 2.25 -11.36
N THR A 462 -5.90 1.26 -10.55
CA THR A 462 -5.02 0.65 -9.54
C THR A 462 -3.82 -0.09 -10.13
N TYR A 463 -3.93 -0.64 -11.34
CA TYR A 463 -2.78 -1.15 -12.07
C TYR A 463 -1.89 -0.02 -12.55
N GLY A 464 -2.49 1.09 -13.00
CA GLY A 464 -1.79 2.29 -13.45
C GLY A 464 -0.85 2.87 -12.40
N ILE A 465 -1.31 2.95 -11.14
CA ILE A 465 -0.51 3.38 -9.99
C ILE A 465 0.85 2.67 -9.96
N ARG A 466 0.84 1.34 -10.08
CA ARG A 466 2.05 0.51 -10.06
C ARG A 466 2.79 0.50 -11.40
N HIS A 467 2.09 0.39 -12.51
CA HIS A 467 2.68 0.21 -13.84
C HIS A 467 3.37 1.47 -14.37
N LYS A 468 2.89 2.63 -13.92
CA LYS A 468 3.47 3.94 -14.28
C LYS A 468 4.36 4.51 -13.19
N ASP A 469 4.55 3.78 -12.09
CA ASP A 469 5.38 4.19 -10.95
C ASP A 469 4.96 5.58 -10.41
N PHE A 470 3.65 5.81 -10.32
CA PHE A 470 3.16 7.10 -9.84
C PHE A 470 3.50 7.27 -8.36
N THR A 471 3.88 8.48 -7.98
CA THR A 471 4.10 8.85 -6.58
C THR A 471 2.76 9.05 -5.89
N ASN A 472 2.65 8.66 -4.62
CA ASN A 472 1.44 8.90 -3.85
C ASN A 472 1.27 10.44 -3.70
N PRO A 473 0.16 11.03 -4.17
CA PRO A 473 -0.10 12.47 -4.08
C PRO A 473 -0.56 12.92 -2.69
N ASP A 474 0.02 12.34 -1.64
CA ASP A 474 -0.36 12.54 -0.24
C ASP A 474 -1.81 12.12 0.07
N VAL A 475 -2.18 10.90 -0.32
CA VAL A 475 -3.48 10.28 -0.01
C VAL A 475 -3.31 9.10 0.94
N ASP A 476 -4.30 8.90 1.79
CA ASP A 476 -4.27 7.88 2.85
C ASP A 476 -5.07 6.64 2.50
N VAL A 477 -6.04 6.75 1.58
CA VAL A 477 -6.92 5.65 1.21
C VAL A 477 -7.17 5.69 -0.29
N VAL A 478 -7.07 4.53 -0.96
CA VAL A 478 -7.48 4.37 -2.35
C VAL A 478 -8.85 3.68 -2.40
N LEU A 479 -9.77 4.24 -3.17
CA LEU A 479 -11.11 3.71 -3.41
C LEU A 479 -11.21 3.28 -4.88
N ASN A 480 -11.39 1.99 -5.15
CA ASN A 480 -11.44 1.47 -6.51
C ASN A 480 -12.84 0.98 -6.90
N LEU A 481 -13.46 1.70 -7.83
CA LEU A 481 -14.72 1.36 -8.45
C LEU A 481 -14.45 0.37 -9.59
N VAL A 482 -14.33 -0.92 -9.28
CA VAL A 482 -14.20 -1.96 -10.30
C VAL A 482 -15.58 -2.21 -10.92
N HIS A 483 -15.62 -2.40 -12.24
CA HIS A 483 -16.86 -2.65 -12.96
C HIS A 483 -17.44 -4.01 -12.61
N CYS A 484 -16.87 -5.08 -13.16
CA CYS A 484 -17.52 -6.38 -13.06
C CYS A 484 -16.60 -7.59 -13.22
N PHE A 485 -17.16 -8.75 -12.83
CA PHE A 485 -16.61 -10.07 -13.08
C PHE A 485 -17.71 -11.07 -13.48
N TYR A 486 -17.36 -11.99 -14.37
CA TYR A 486 -18.23 -13.02 -14.97
C TYR A 486 -17.71 -14.44 -14.69
N PRO A 487 -18.50 -15.49 -14.96
CA PRO A 487 -17.98 -16.85 -15.06
C PRO A 487 -16.82 -16.94 -16.07
N ARG A 488 -15.99 -17.98 -15.91
CA ARG A 488 -14.86 -18.20 -16.84
C ARG A 488 -15.40 -18.48 -18.24
N GLY A 489 -14.95 -17.69 -19.21
CA GLY A 489 -15.34 -17.82 -20.62
C GLY A 489 -16.49 -16.91 -21.04
N GLU A 490 -17.16 -16.24 -20.08
CA GLU A 490 -18.32 -15.36 -20.34
C GLU A 490 -17.96 -13.86 -20.27
N GLY A 491 -16.75 -13.54 -19.82
CA GLY A 491 -16.26 -12.16 -19.72
C GLY A 491 -15.05 -12.04 -18.80
N PRO A 492 -14.73 -10.83 -18.31
CA PRO A 492 -13.70 -10.61 -17.31
C PRO A 492 -13.91 -11.52 -16.09
N SER A 493 -13.01 -12.48 -15.85
CA SER A 493 -13.16 -13.50 -14.79
C SER A 493 -11.91 -13.60 -13.91
N GLY A 494 -11.13 -12.51 -13.89
CA GLY A 494 -9.85 -12.39 -13.20
C GLY A 494 -9.93 -11.82 -11.79
N GLU A 495 -11.04 -11.99 -11.05
CA GLU A 495 -11.26 -11.30 -9.77
C GLU A 495 -10.15 -11.58 -8.74
N SER A 496 -9.63 -12.81 -8.76
CA SER A 496 -8.56 -13.23 -7.87
C SER A 496 -7.24 -12.55 -8.22
N TYR A 497 -6.93 -12.46 -9.52
CA TYR A 497 -5.77 -11.75 -10.03
C TYR A 497 -5.89 -10.25 -9.74
N PHE A 498 -7.09 -9.69 -9.89
CA PHE A 498 -7.37 -8.28 -9.67
C PHE A 498 -7.07 -7.83 -8.24
N ALA A 499 -7.56 -8.56 -7.24
CA ALA A 499 -7.26 -8.24 -5.84
C ALA A 499 -5.75 -8.32 -5.54
N ARG A 500 -5.04 -9.30 -6.11
CA ARG A 500 -3.61 -9.54 -5.84
C ARG A 500 -2.69 -8.56 -6.54
N HIS A 501 -3.04 -8.12 -7.75
CA HIS A 501 -2.14 -7.33 -8.60
C HIS A 501 -2.61 -5.90 -8.82
N GLY A 502 -3.93 -5.66 -8.81
CA GLY A 502 -4.53 -4.34 -8.79
C GLY A 502 -4.47 -3.77 -7.38
N PHE A 503 -5.29 -4.29 -6.45
CA PHE A 503 -5.38 -3.72 -5.10
C PHE A 503 -4.07 -3.83 -4.32
N ALA A 504 -3.51 -5.04 -4.14
CA ALA A 504 -2.27 -5.20 -3.40
C ALA A 504 -1.07 -4.54 -4.10
N GLY A 505 -1.12 -4.39 -5.43
CA GLY A 505 -0.11 -3.68 -6.19
C GLY A 505 -0.12 -2.17 -5.96
N ALA A 506 -1.30 -1.54 -6.00
CA ALA A 506 -1.47 -0.14 -5.67
C ALA A 506 -1.13 0.14 -4.20
N SER A 507 -1.60 -0.71 -3.28
CA SER A 507 -1.29 -0.60 -1.85
C SER A 507 0.21 -0.71 -1.58
N LYS A 508 0.91 -1.64 -2.25
CA LYS A 508 2.38 -1.74 -2.16
C LYS A 508 3.09 -0.46 -2.62
N GLN A 509 2.62 0.14 -3.71
CA GLN A 509 3.25 1.33 -4.30
C GLN A 509 3.04 2.57 -3.44
N TRP A 510 1.80 2.79 -2.97
CA TRP A 510 1.41 4.01 -2.26
C TRP A 510 1.39 3.87 -0.74
N LYS A 511 1.65 2.68 -0.21
CA LYS A 511 1.72 2.36 1.22
C LYS A 511 0.47 2.73 2.01
N CYS A 512 -0.69 2.65 1.36
CA CYS A 512 -2.00 2.91 1.95
C CYS A 512 -2.99 1.77 1.66
N PRO A 513 -4.06 1.62 2.45
CA PRO A 513 -5.12 0.66 2.17
C PRO A 513 -5.85 0.98 0.87
N VAL A 514 -6.21 -0.07 0.15
CA VAL A 514 -7.03 -0.03 -1.07
C VAL A 514 -8.33 -0.75 -0.79
N PHE A 515 -9.45 -0.02 -0.87
CA PHE A 515 -10.78 -0.60 -0.85
C PHE A 515 -11.33 -0.69 -2.25
N GLY A 516 -11.92 -1.82 -2.60
CA GLY A 516 -12.44 -2.06 -3.92
C GLY A 516 -13.75 -2.82 -3.88
N THR A 517 -14.57 -2.61 -4.90
CA THR A 517 -15.85 -3.30 -5.08
C THR A 517 -16.09 -3.60 -6.55
N ALA A 518 -17.02 -4.50 -6.86
CA ALA A 518 -17.38 -4.91 -8.22
C ALA A 518 -18.84 -5.43 -8.30
N VAL A 519 -19.35 -5.57 -9.52
CA VAL A 519 -20.52 -6.40 -9.83
C VAL A 519 -20.08 -7.80 -10.24
N PHE A 520 -20.72 -8.84 -9.72
CA PHE A 520 -20.54 -10.23 -10.14
C PHE A 520 -21.77 -10.65 -10.93
N PHE A 521 -21.66 -10.62 -12.26
CA PHE A 521 -22.75 -10.99 -13.16
C PHE A 521 -22.81 -12.50 -13.36
N ASN A 522 -24.02 -13.06 -13.33
CA ASN A 522 -24.30 -14.47 -13.61
C ASN A 522 -23.48 -15.45 -12.75
N ARG A 523 -23.03 -15.01 -11.57
CA ARG A 523 -22.22 -15.81 -10.64
C ARG A 523 -22.32 -15.32 -9.21
N SER A 524 -22.06 -16.21 -8.27
CA SER A 524 -21.94 -15.81 -6.86
C SER A 524 -20.67 -15.01 -6.58
N ILE A 525 -20.77 -14.13 -5.58
CA ILE A 525 -19.60 -13.42 -5.02
C ILE A 525 -18.69 -14.45 -4.34
N PRO A 526 -17.41 -14.57 -4.72
CA PRO A 526 -16.51 -15.50 -4.07
C PRO A 526 -16.32 -15.14 -2.59
N GLU A 527 -16.55 -16.11 -1.71
CA GLU A 527 -16.54 -15.95 -0.24
C GLU A 527 -15.27 -15.26 0.28
N ARG A 528 -14.11 -15.60 -0.31
CA ARG A 528 -12.80 -15.09 0.12
C ARG A 528 -12.35 -13.84 -0.63
N TRP A 529 -13.15 -13.30 -1.55
CA TRP A 529 -12.73 -12.12 -2.31
C TRP A 529 -12.62 -10.90 -1.38
N PRO A 530 -11.43 -10.27 -1.28
CA PRO A 530 -11.23 -9.14 -0.39
C PRO A 530 -11.70 -7.85 -1.05
N THR A 531 -12.45 -7.05 -0.30
CA THR A 531 -12.85 -5.69 -0.71
C THR A 531 -12.03 -4.62 -0.01
N GLY A 532 -11.12 -5.00 0.89
CA GLY A 532 -10.10 -4.14 1.49
C GLY A 532 -8.78 -4.89 1.45
N VAL A 533 -7.71 -4.23 1.02
CA VAL A 533 -6.36 -4.79 0.93
C VAL A 533 -5.34 -3.77 1.44
N TYR A 534 -4.45 -4.23 2.32
CA TYR A 534 -3.27 -3.48 2.74
C TYR A 534 -2.02 -4.33 2.50
N TRP A 535 -1.00 -3.72 1.88
CA TRP A 535 0.27 -4.38 1.63
C TRP A 535 1.23 -4.21 2.82
N ASN A 536 1.53 -5.31 3.50
CA ASN A 536 2.44 -5.34 4.65
C ASN A 536 3.58 -6.36 4.49
N GLN A 537 3.85 -6.85 3.28
CA GLN A 537 4.81 -7.94 3.04
C GLN A 537 6.19 -7.44 2.55
N GLY A 538 6.51 -6.17 2.78
CA GLY A 538 7.76 -5.54 2.34
C GLY A 538 8.01 -5.77 0.84
N ASP A 539 9.20 -6.28 0.52
CA ASP A 539 9.63 -6.49 -0.88
C ASP A 539 9.06 -7.75 -1.55
N LYS A 540 8.23 -8.54 -0.86
CA LYS A 540 7.60 -9.74 -1.43
C LYS A 540 6.93 -9.40 -2.77
N SER A 541 7.00 -10.31 -3.73
CA SER A 541 6.26 -10.13 -4.98
C SER A 541 4.76 -10.26 -4.73
N THR A 542 3.94 -9.40 -5.35
CA THR A 542 2.47 -9.52 -5.32
C THR A 542 2.00 -10.87 -5.87
N GLN A 543 2.79 -11.53 -6.73
CA GLN A 543 2.54 -12.90 -7.21
C GLN A 543 2.66 -13.98 -6.13
N LYS A 544 3.30 -13.68 -4.99
CA LYS A 544 3.42 -14.58 -3.83
C LYS A 544 2.49 -14.18 -2.68
N TRP A 545 1.78 -13.06 -2.80
CA TRP A 545 0.82 -12.60 -1.80
C TRP A 545 -0.45 -13.44 -1.89
N ARG A 546 -0.94 -13.88 -0.73
CA ARG A 546 -2.18 -14.67 -0.55
C ARG A 546 -3.18 -13.84 0.24
N TYR A 547 -4.47 -14.09 0.10
CA TYR A 547 -5.49 -13.42 0.91
C TYR A 547 -5.32 -13.63 2.42
N ALA A 548 -4.71 -14.75 2.83
CA ALA A 548 -4.36 -15.00 4.23
C ALA A 548 -3.25 -14.08 4.75
N ASP A 549 -2.43 -13.51 3.85
CA ASP A 549 -1.40 -12.53 4.20
C ASP A 549 -2.00 -11.11 4.37
N ASN A 550 -3.29 -10.92 4.05
CA ASN A 550 -3.99 -9.64 4.20
C ASN A 550 -4.35 -9.37 5.67
N THR A 551 -3.80 -8.30 6.23
CA THR A 551 -4.07 -7.91 7.62
C THR A 551 -5.43 -7.29 7.81
N ILE A 552 -5.93 -6.58 6.80
CA ILE A 552 -7.20 -5.86 6.88
C ILE A 552 -8.40 -6.78 7.00
N LYS A 553 -9.29 -6.46 7.93
CA LYS A 553 -10.50 -7.23 8.25
C LYS A 553 -11.69 -6.30 8.39
N SER A 554 -12.80 -6.70 7.79
CA SER A 554 -14.06 -6.00 8.02
C SER A 554 -14.51 -6.23 9.47
N GLU A 555 -14.91 -5.16 10.14
CA GLU A 555 -15.50 -5.18 11.48
C GLU A 555 -16.94 -5.70 11.46
N ALA A 556 -17.64 -5.46 10.36
CA ALA A 556 -18.99 -5.98 10.12
C ALA A 556 -19.16 -6.38 8.67
N GLU A 557 -19.97 -7.42 8.44
CA GLU A 557 -20.37 -7.89 7.13
C GLU A 557 -21.85 -8.26 7.17
N PHE A 558 -22.60 -7.89 6.12
CA PHE A 558 -23.97 -8.37 5.95
C PHE A 558 -24.36 -8.48 4.48
N LYS A 559 -25.39 -9.30 4.24
CA LYS A 559 -26.03 -9.46 2.94
C LYS A 559 -27.43 -8.86 2.94
N MET A 560 -27.87 -8.39 1.78
CA MET A 560 -29.24 -7.94 1.54
C MET A 560 -29.66 -8.26 0.11
N ASN A 561 -30.96 -8.48 -0.11
CA ASN A 561 -31.48 -8.70 -1.45
C ASN A 561 -31.92 -7.37 -2.05
N VAL A 562 -31.67 -7.22 -3.34
CA VAL A 562 -32.17 -6.14 -4.20
C VAL A 562 -32.86 -6.80 -5.39
N ARG A 563 -33.55 -6.02 -6.21
CA ARG A 563 -34.26 -6.56 -7.38
C ARG A 563 -33.35 -7.35 -8.32
N GLU A 564 -32.12 -6.89 -8.50
CA GLU A 564 -31.13 -7.48 -9.41
C GLU A 564 -30.40 -8.71 -8.85
N GLY A 565 -30.58 -9.01 -7.55
CA GLY A 565 -29.88 -10.13 -6.91
C GLY A 565 -29.53 -9.82 -5.45
N ALA A 566 -28.27 -10.03 -5.08
CA ALA A 566 -27.81 -9.91 -3.70
C ALA A 566 -26.66 -8.92 -3.56
N VAL A 567 -26.70 -8.10 -2.52
CA VAL A 567 -25.65 -7.16 -2.16
C VAL A 567 -24.91 -7.70 -0.94
N LEU A 568 -23.59 -7.73 -1.03
CA LEU A 568 -22.68 -7.97 0.09
C LEU A 568 -22.05 -6.64 0.50
N VAL A 569 -22.20 -6.29 1.78
CA VAL A 569 -21.57 -5.12 2.37
C VAL A 569 -20.51 -5.55 3.37
N LYS A 570 -19.31 -4.97 3.27
CA LYS A 570 -18.24 -5.10 4.27
C LYS A 570 -17.85 -3.72 4.79
N ILE A 571 -17.78 -3.56 6.11
CA ILE A 571 -17.46 -2.30 6.79
C ILE A 571 -16.09 -2.43 7.46
N TYR A 572 -15.22 -1.45 7.22
CA TYR A 572 -13.86 -1.37 7.74
C TYR A 572 -13.70 -0.12 8.60
N ASP A 573 -13.16 -0.27 9.81
CA ASP A 573 -12.81 0.86 10.69
C ASP A 573 -11.38 1.28 10.40
N LEU A 574 -11.19 2.46 9.82
CA LEU A 574 -9.87 2.89 9.35
C LEU A 574 -8.85 3.07 10.48
N ARG A 575 -9.28 3.18 11.75
CA ARG A 575 -8.36 3.29 12.89
C ARG A 575 -7.65 1.98 13.22
N LYS A 576 -8.15 0.86 12.69
CA LYS A 576 -7.60 -0.48 12.92
C LYS A 576 -6.77 -0.99 11.74
N GLU A 577 -6.71 -0.20 10.67
CA GLU A 577 -6.17 -0.55 9.35
C GLU A 577 -4.96 0.31 9.00
#